data_AF-A0A2M6GN57-F1
#
_entry.id   AF-A0A2M6GN57-F1
#
_cell.length_a   1.000
_cell.length_b   1.000
_cell.length_c   1.000
_cell.angle_alpha   90.00
_cell.angle_beta   90.00
_cell.angle_gamma   90.00
#
_symmetry.space_group_name_H-M   'P 1'
#
loop_
_entity.id
_entity.type
_entity.pdbx_description
1 polymer ?
#
loop_
_entity_poly.entity_id
_entity_poly.type
_entity_poly.pdbx_seq_one_letter_code
_entity_poly.pdbx_strand_id
1 'polypeptide(L)'
;NIIASVKGPHGGFFLKHPAKAITIMDVVRAIDGIEMFKRCGLGLEHCSDEHPCPLHNDFKKYRDGLAEVFSRRTIQDLVFNVENNQAFLKNKNQEPDAPDFTF
;
A
#
# COMPACT_ATOMS: atom_id res chain seq x y z
N ASN A 1 12.79 -6.40 -3.37
CA ASN A 1 13.44 -6.97 -4.58
C ASN A 1 12.37 -7.66 -5.44
N ILE A 2 11.43 -6.88 -5.99
CA ILE A 2 10.22 -7.39 -6.70
C ILE A 2 10.20 -7.02 -8.20
N ILE A 3 11.09 -6.14 -8.63
CA ILE A 3 11.27 -5.70 -10.00
C ILE A 3 12.65 -6.15 -10.50
N ALA A 4 12.71 -6.59 -11.76
CA ALA A 4 13.92 -6.79 -12.53
C ALA A 4 14.03 -5.70 -13.61
N SER A 5 15.25 -5.37 -14.02
CA SER A 5 15.50 -4.38 -15.07
C SER A 5 16.50 -4.92 -16.08
N VAL A 6 16.23 -4.67 -17.37
CA VAL A 6 17.13 -4.99 -18.49
C VAL A 6 17.42 -3.70 -19.24
N LYS A 7 18.70 -3.45 -19.56
CA LYS A 7 19.13 -2.27 -20.34
C LYS A 7 19.16 -2.57 -21.85
N GLY A 8 19.04 -1.53 -22.68
CA GLY A 8 19.13 -1.60 -24.15
C GLY A 8 17.85 -1.15 -24.86
N PRO A 9 17.83 -1.13 -26.21
CA PRO A 9 16.67 -0.67 -27.00
C PRO A 9 15.36 -1.43 -26.74
N HIS A 10 15.48 -2.70 -26.31
CA HIS A 10 14.35 -3.55 -25.91
C HIS A 10 14.34 -3.84 -24.40
N GLY A 11 15.01 -2.98 -23.62
CA GLY A 11 15.04 -3.03 -22.17
C GLY A 11 13.73 -2.60 -21.53
N GLY A 12 13.68 -2.64 -20.21
CA GLY A 12 12.49 -2.28 -19.43
C GLY A 12 12.53 -2.79 -18.01
N PHE A 13 11.41 -2.61 -17.31
CA PHE A 13 11.18 -3.15 -15.98
C PHE A 13 10.14 -4.26 -16.05
N PHE A 14 10.38 -5.32 -15.28
CA PHE A 14 9.54 -6.51 -15.26
C PHE A 14 9.34 -6.97 -13.82
N LEU A 15 8.24 -7.66 -13.54
CA LEU A 15 8.10 -8.35 -12.26
C LEU A 15 9.16 -9.45 -12.18
N LYS A 16 9.93 -9.46 -11.09
CA LYS A 16 10.96 -10.48 -10.86
C LYS A 16 10.35 -11.85 -10.53
N HIS A 17 9.12 -11.85 -10.06
CA HIS A 17 8.33 -13.03 -9.71
C HIS A 17 6.93 -12.91 -10.33
N PRO A 18 6.18 -14.02 -10.48
CA PRO A 18 4.79 -13.96 -10.95
C PRO A 18 3.93 -13.01 -10.10
N ALA A 19 3.00 -12.28 -10.72
CA ALA A 19 2.14 -11.30 -10.02
C ALA A 19 1.37 -11.91 -8.84
N LYS A 20 0.97 -13.18 -8.94
CA LYS A 20 0.31 -13.96 -7.87
C LYS A 20 1.19 -14.28 -6.66
N ALA A 21 2.50 -14.08 -6.77
CA ALA A 21 3.47 -14.33 -5.71
C ALA A 21 3.97 -13.02 -5.07
N ILE A 22 3.54 -11.86 -5.57
CA ILE A 22 3.93 -10.55 -5.05
C ILE A 22 2.73 -9.96 -4.32
N THR A 23 2.84 -9.81 -3.01
CA THR A 23 1.81 -9.19 -2.17
C THR A 23 1.87 -7.68 -2.23
N ILE A 24 0.79 -7.00 -1.87
CA ILE A 24 0.81 -5.53 -1.73
C ILE A 24 1.77 -5.11 -0.62
N MET A 25 1.90 -5.92 0.44
CA MET A 25 2.90 -5.73 1.48
C MET A 25 4.33 -5.76 0.94
N ASP A 26 4.62 -6.56 -0.08
CA ASP A 26 5.95 -6.58 -0.71
C ASP A 26 6.26 -5.28 -1.47
N VAL A 27 5.24 -4.65 -2.06
CA VAL A 27 5.35 -3.33 -2.69
C VAL A 27 5.60 -2.26 -1.62
N VAL A 28 4.78 -2.23 -0.56
CA VAL A 28 4.95 -1.26 0.53
C VAL A 28 6.33 -1.39 1.17
N ARG A 29 6.79 -2.62 1.46
CA ARG A 29 8.13 -2.88 1.98
C ARG A 29 9.23 -2.35 1.06
N ALA A 30 9.03 -2.40 -0.26
CA ALA A 30 10.02 -1.96 -1.23
C ALA A 30 10.08 -0.45 -1.44
N ILE A 31 9.01 0.29 -1.09
CA ILE A 31 8.90 1.75 -1.31
C ILE A 31 8.95 2.51 0.01
N ASP A 32 7.98 2.26 0.91
CA ASP A 32 7.79 3.02 2.15
C ASP A 32 8.42 2.35 3.38
N GLY A 33 8.70 1.05 3.28
CA GLY A 33 9.07 0.21 4.42
C GLY A 33 7.85 -0.21 5.25
N ILE A 34 8.08 -1.07 6.24
CA ILE A 34 7.00 -1.68 7.06
C ILE A 34 6.80 -1.01 8.42
N GLU A 35 7.51 0.08 8.68
CA GLU A 35 7.50 0.75 9.99
C GLU A 35 6.14 1.36 10.32
N MET A 36 5.34 1.75 9.32
CA MET A 36 3.98 2.23 9.53
C MET A 36 3.08 1.20 10.23
N PHE A 37 3.36 -0.10 10.06
CA PHE A 37 2.62 -1.19 10.72
C PHE A 37 3.13 -1.50 12.13
N LYS A 38 4.15 -0.78 12.61
CA LYS A 38 4.74 -0.97 13.95
C LYS A 38 4.65 0.27 14.82
N ARG A 39 4.47 1.45 14.22
CA ARG A 39 4.41 2.74 14.94
C ARG A 39 3.10 2.96 15.68
N CYS A 40 3.18 3.79 16.73
CA CYS A 40 2.02 4.33 17.42
C CYS A 40 1.24 5.28 16.50
N GLY A 41 -0.09 5.19 16.50
CA GLY A 41 -0.93 6.11 15.73
C GLY A 41 -0.86 7.56 16.18
N LEU A 42 -0.44 7.80 17.44
CA LEU A 42 -0.19 9.13 17.99
C LEU A 42 1.26 9.61 17.80
N GLY A 43 2.13 8.78 17.23
CA GLY A 43 3.55 9.13 17.04
C GLY A 43 4.41 9.06 18.30
N LEU A 44 3.96 8.41 19.37
CA LEU A 44 4.75 8.22 20.60
C LEU A 44 5.95 7.29 20.36
N GLU A 45 7.11 7.66 20.90
CA GLU A 45 8.36 6.89 20.77
C GLU A 45 8.36 5.57 21.56
N HIS A 46 7.64 5.54 22.68
CA HIS A 46 7.53 4.37 23.56
C HIS A 46 6.08 3.93 23.67
N CYS A 47 5.55 3.29 22.64
CA CYS A 47 4.23 2.65 22.67
C CYS A 47 4.38 1.19 22.27
N SER A 48 3.95 0.27 23.13
CA SER A 48 3.97 -1.16 22.87
C SER A 48 2.82 -1.87 23.58
N ASP A 49 2.70 -3.19 23.40
CA ASP A 49 1.72 -3.98 24.14
C ASP A 49 2.01 -3.97 25.66
N GLU A 50 3.28 -3.82 26.05
CA GLU A 50 3.74 -3.70 27.43
C GLU A 50 3.62 -2.27 27.99
N HIS A 51 3.66 -1.26 27.11
CA HIS A 51 3.50 0.15 27.46
C HIS A 51 2.47 0.82 26.53
N PRO A 52 1.17 0.52 26.71
CA PRO A 52 0.14 0.97 25.78
C PRO A 52 -0.21 2.44 26.01
N CYS A 53 -0.35 3.19 24.93
CA CYS A 53 -0.98 4.50 24.97
C CYS A 53 -2.52 4.38 25.13
N PRO A 54 -3.23 5.47 25.47
CA PRO A 54 -4.69 5.44 25.66
C PRO A 54 -5.49 4.96 24.44
N LEU A 55 -4.93 5.10 23.22
CA LEU A 55 -5.55 4.65 21.97
C LEU A 55 -4.93 3.35 21.42
N HIS A 56 -4.08 2.66 22.20
CA HIS A 56 -3.25 1.56 21.70
C HIS A 56 -4.07 0.45 21.05
N ASN A 57 -5.09 -0.05 21.76
CA ASN A 57 -5.89 -1.18 21.29
C ASN A 57 -6.74 -0.82 20.07
N ASP A 58 -7.34 0.37 20.06
CA ASP A 58 -8.14 0.84 18.94
C ASP A 58 -7.27 0.99 17.69
N PHE A 59 -6.12 1.66 17.82
CA PHE A 59 -5.22 1.86 16.70
C PHE A 59 -4.59 0.54 16.21
N LYS A 60 -4.15 -0.32 17.14
CA LYS A 60 -3.61 -1.65 16.85
C LYS A 60 -4.56 -2.47 15.99
N LYS A 61 -5.86 -2.48 16.31
CA LYS A 61 -6.88 -3.20 15.54
C LYS A 61 -6.90 -2.78 14.07
N TYR A 62 -6.91 -1.47 13.78
CA TYR A 62 -6.93 -0.98 12.40
C TYR A 62 -5.61 -1.23 11.67
N ARG A 63 -4.48 -1.00 12.36
CA ARG A 63 -3.14 -1.21 11.84
C ARG A 63 -2.91 -2.68 11.46
N ASP A 64 -3.26 -3.60 12.35
CA ASP A 64 -3.09 -5.04 12.15
C ASP A 64 -4.04 -5.54 11.05
N GLY A 65 -5.27 -5.04 11.00
CA GLY A 65 -6.21 -5.34 9.91
C GLY A 65 -5.70 -4.87 8.53
N LEU A 66 -5.10 -3.68 8.46
CA LEU A 66 -4.50 -3.18 7.22
C LEU A 66 -3.29 -4.05 6.81
N ALA A 67 -2.44 -4.41 7.77
CA ALA A 67 -1.30 -5.29 7.54
C ALA A 67 -1.74 -6.66 7.00
N GLU A 68 -2.81 -7.22 7.53
CA GLU A 68 -3.39 -8.49 7.07
C GLU A 68 -3.88 -8.38 5.62
N VAL A 69 -4.66 -7.35 5.29
CA VAL A 69 -5.16 -7.13 3.93
C VAL A 69 -4.01 -7.02 2.94
N PHE A 70 -2.97 -6.26 3.28
CA PHE A 70 -1.83 -6.02 2.41
C PHE A 70 -0.97 -7.27 2.25
N SER A 71 -0.89 -8.12 3.28
CA SER A 71 -0.14 -9.38 3.24
C SER A 71 -0.89 -10.49 2.50
N ARG A 72 -2.23 -10.45 2.48
CA ARG A 72 -3.06 -11.47 1.80
C ARG A 72 -3.31 -11.17 0.33
N ARG A 73 -3.39 -9.88 -0.05
CA ARG A 73 -3.68 -9.48 -1.44
C ARG A 73 -2.42 -9.43 -2.28
N THR A 74 -2.52 -9.94 -3.50
CA THR A 74 -1.45 -9.96 -4.50
C THR A 74 -1.69 -8.95 -5.61
N ILE A 75 -0.64 -8.67 -6.40
CA ILE A 75 -0.78 -7.85 -7.61
C ILE A 75 -1.78 -8.49 -8.58
N GLN A 76 -1.79 -9.81 -8.69
CA GLN A 76 -2.74 -10.53 -9.54
C GLN A 76 -4.20 -10.32 -9.10
N ASP A 77 -4.46 -10.28 -7.79
CA ASP A 77 -5.82 -10.03 -7.28
C ASP A 77 -6.32 -8.65 -7.67
N LEU A 78 -5.44 -7.64 -7.65
CA LEU A 78 -5.79 -6.29 -8.07
C LEU A 78 -6.10 -6.23 -9.56
N VAL A 79 -5.27 -6.86 -10.39
CA VAL A 79 -5.49 -6.95 -11.85
C VAL A 79 -6.84 -7.62 -12.14
N PHE A 80 -7.10 -8.75 -11.49
CA PHE A 80 -8.36 -9.49 -11.66
C PHE A 80 -9.58 -8.61 -11.36
N ASN A 81 -9.58 -7.85 -10.27
CA ASN A 81 -10.72 -7.00 -9.92
C ASN A 81 -10.94 -5.87 -10.95
N VAL A 82 -9.88 -5.33 -11.54
CA VAL A 82 -9.99 -4.30 -12.59
C VAL A 82 -10.49 -4.89 -13.90
N GLU A 83 -9.93 -6.00 -14.36
CA GLU A 83 -10.33 -6.67 -15.60
C GLU A 83 -11.78 -7.17 -15.57
N ASN A 84 -12.27 -7.57 -14.40
CA ASN A 84 -13.65 -8.02 -14.19
C ASN A 84 -14.63 -6.88 -13.88
N ASN A 85 -14.24 -5.62 -14.03
CA ASN A 85 -15.07 -4.44 -13.74
C ASN A 85 -15.61 -4.38 -12.29
N GLN A 86 -14.90 -5.00 -11.34
CA GLN A 86 -15.24 -4.98 -9.91
C GLN A 86 -14.55 -3.83 -9.16
N ALA A 87 -13.53 -3.22 -9.77
CA ALA A 87 -12.81 -2.07 -9.26
C ALA A 87 -12.34 -1.17 -10.41
N PHE A 88 -12.02 0.08 -10.11
CA PHE A 88 -11.39 1.01 -11.05
C PHE A 88 -10.08 1.54 -10.46
N LEU A 89 -9.10 1.84 -11.32
CA LEU A 89 -7.84 2.46 -10.94
C LEU A 89 -7.61 3.71 -11.79
N LYS A 90 -8.12 4.85 -11.34
CA LYS A 90 -7.96 6.16 -12.00
C LYS A 90 -7.70 7.23 -10.95
N ASN A 91 -6.61 7.99 -11.09
CA ASN A 91 -6.39 9.19 -10.28
C ASN A 91 -7.21 10.35 -10.87
N LYS A 92 -7.96 11.08 -10.04
CA LYS A 92 -8.84 12.20 -10.44
C LYS A 92 -8.11 13.49 -10.87
N ASN A 93 -6.80 13.49 -11.10
CA ASN A 93 -6.04 14.73 -11.32
C ASN A 93 -6.06 15.23 -12.78
N GLN A 94 -7.24 15.27 -13.39
CA GLN A 94 -7.57 16.12 -14.52
C GLN A 94 -9.04 16.55 -14.36
N GLU A 95 -9.28 17.64 -13.63
CA GLU A 95 -10.52 18.40 -13.70
C GLU A 95 -10.26 19.70 -14.46
N PRO A 96 -10.91 19.96 -15.61
CA PRO A 96 -11.29 21.31 -15.98
C PRO A 96 -12.52 21.72 -15.16
N ASP A 97 -12.47 22.92 -14.58
CA ASP A 97 -13.58 23.67 -13.98
C ASP A 97 -14.08 23.22 -12.58
N ALA A 98 -13.30 23.48 -11.53
CA ALA A 98 -13.85 23.70 -10.18
C ALA A 98 -14.15 25.20 -9.99
N PRO A 99 -15.35 25.59 -9.51
CA PRO A 99 -15.67 26.99 -9.27
C PRO A 99 -14.83 27.57 -8.13
N ASP A 100 -14.38 28.81 -8.33
CA ASP A 100 -13.54 29.57 -7.41
C ASP A 100 -14.31 29.85 -6.11
N PHE A 101 -13.94 29.15 -5.04
CA PHE A 101 -14.34 29.49 -3.68
C PHE A 101 -13.16 30.14 -2.95
N THR A 102 -12.80 31.35 -3.38
CA THR A 102 -12.17 32.32 -2.47
C THR A 102 -13.21 32.78 -1.45
N PHE A 103 -12.95 32.48 -0.18
CA PHE A 103 -13.53 33.23 0.94
C PHE A 103 -12.69 34.49 1.20
#